data_AF-A0A3A0BJF9-F1
#
_entry.id   AF-A0A3A0BJF9-F1
#
_cell.length_a   1.000
_cell.length_b   1.000
_cell.length_c   1.000
_cell.angle_alpha   90.00
_cell.angle_beta   90.00
_cell.angle_gamma   90.00
#
_symmetry.space_group_name_H-M   'P 1'
#
loop_
_entity.id
_entity.type
_entity.pdbx_description
1 polymer ?
#
loop_
_entity_poly.entity_id
_entity_poly.type
_entity_poly.pdbx_seq_one_letter_code
_entity_poly.pdbx_strand_id
1 'polypeptide(L)'
;MAQQSDWAQLRQKRLMTILDPMVFRTADLYLAGRASVAGSDNARAEEIWTAIDRNIGALAAFFDALILRTQLPIFSYTATFPNPYLLRLNEEHGFLTPVLVTGQVYKTAKQSALQELRAAKPLPQTLAADILQEMASYGYAWEPGLEDLGPLTDEERRLATFLLGGLLFGGYAQQLSNKRGGVDERAEHVLQPKRARLHLAAALGDVGRITTDEAVLFQRFKRVAAALPADALHPVQLPEIPSFLPLLLRQDPKTPQDMLRLALHWRRKHSIRAFRQWFAHIEREAHRSFFPPELQRELQHLRRDLARELGSAPEKTLTVSAQIGATLKAASVPEAGIEATLGAERQVNLGRMGWFFQSLLPGKRYRKLFVRMAVAQGRYATLNNHLAEIWHRAA
;
A
#
# COMPACT_ATOMS: atom_id res chain seq x y z
N MET A 1 27.97 3.31 1.36
CA MET A 1 28.12 2.84 -0.04
C MET A 1 27.60 1.41 -0.06
N ALA A 2 26.54 1.08 -0.80
CA ALA A 2 26.16 -0.33 -0.92
C ALA A 2 27.13 -1.08 -1.81
N GLN A 3 27.99 -1.85 -1.13
CA GLN A 3 28.65 -3.00 -1.72
C GLN A 3 27.68 -4.19 -1.63
N GLN A 4 28.02 -5.31 -2.27
CA GLN A 4 27.26 -6.56 -2.19
C GLN A 4 27.00 -7.01 -0.72
N SER A 5 27.80 -6.51 0.23
CA SER A 5 27.64 -6.61 1.68
C SER A 5 26.30 -6.09 2.20
N ASP A 6 25.68 -5.10 1.57
CA ASP A 6 24.49 -4.45 2.11
C ASP A 6 23.25 -5.33 1.96
N TRP A 7 23.15 -6.12 0.88
CA TRP A 7 22.10 -7.13 0.75
C TRP A 7 22.24 -8.24 1.80
N ALA A 8 23.47 -8.68 2.08
CA ALA A 8 23.72 -9.66 3.12
C ALA A 8 23.34 -9.12 4.51
N GLN A 9 23.66 -7.87 4.81
CA GLN A 9 23.26 -7.21 6.06
C GLN A 9 21.74 -7.06 6.17
N LEU A 10 21.05 -6.66 5.10
CA LEU A 10 19.59 -6.58 5.08
C LEU A 10 18.94 -7.95 5.32
N ARG A 11 19.45 -9.01 4.68
CA ARG A 11 19.00 -10.39 4.94
C ARG A 11 19.25 -10.82 6.38
N GLN A 12 20.43 -10.56 6.92
CA GLN A 12 20.78 -10.89 8.30
C GLN A 12 19.83 -10.21 9.30
N LYS A 13 19.46 -8.96 9.04
CA LYS A 13 18.49 -8.20 9.84
C LYS A 13 17.02 -8.53 9.52
N ARG A 14 16.77 -9.44 8.57
CA ARG A 14 15.44 -9.80 8.04
C ARG A 14 14.63 -8.60 7.55
N LEU A 15 15.31 -7.63 6.95
CA LEU A 15 14.70 -6.44 6.36
C LEU A 15 14.32 -6.74 4.91
N MET A 16 13.34 -7.63 4.73
CA MET A 16 12.95 -8.24 3.46
C MET A 16 11.83 -7.49 2.73
N THR A 17 11.37 -6.35 3.26
CA THR A 17 10.30 -5.55 2.67
C THR A 17 10.89 -4.35 1.96
N ILE A 18 10.56 -4.21 0.68
CA ILE A 18 10.84 -3.02 -0.12
C ILE A 18 9.51 -2.31 -0.35
N LEU A 19 9.34 -1.13 0.22
CA LEU A 19 8.19 -0.28 -0.09
C LEU A 19 8.51 0.62 -1.28
N ASP A 20 7.54 0.83 -2.14
CA ASP A 20 7.65 1.79 -3.24
C ASP A 20 7.90 3.22 -2.71
N PRO A 21 8.78 4.01 -3.36
CA PRO A 21 9.08 5.38 -2.90
C PRO A 21 7.85 6.30 -2.85
N MET A 22 6.81 6.06 -3.65
CA MET A 22 5.57 6.85 -3.60
C MET A 22 4.74 6.55 -2.36
N VAL A 23 4.86 5.35 -1.77
CA VAL A 23 4.30 5.02 -0.45
C VAL A 23 4.95 5.89 0.62
N PHE A 24 6.28 5.94 0.62
CA PHE A 24 7.01 6.82 1.54
C PHE A 24 6.69 8.29 1.29
N ARG A 25 6.59 8.74 0.04
CA ARG A 25 6.30 10.17 -0.26
C ARG A 25 4.92 10.60 0.16
N THR A 26 3.92 9.77 -0.04
CA THR A 26 2.57 10.06 0.46
C THR A 26 2.58 10.21 1.98
N ALA A 27 3.29 9.31 2.69
CA ALA A 27 3.44 9.40 4.15
C ALA A 27 4.30 10.59 4.60
N ASP A 28 5.36 10.92 3.87
CA ASP A 28 6.26 12.05 4.14
C ASP A 28 5.50 13.38 4.11
N LEU A 29 4.73 13.62 3.04
CA LEU A 29 3.90 14.82 2.89
C LEU A 29 2.76 14.87 3.90
N TYR A 30 2.13 13.73 4.20
CA TYR A 30 1.08 13.66 5.21
C TYR A 30 1.63 13.95 6.60
N LEU A 31 2.74 13.31 7.00
CA LEU A 31 3.33 13.46 8.32
C LEU A 31 3.96 14.82 8.56
N ALA A 32 4.44 15.49 7.50
CA ALA A 32 4.91 16.86 7.57
C ALA A 32 3.78 17.84 7.95
N GLY A 33 2.55 17.54 7.54
CA GLY A 33 1.41 18.42 7.75
C GLY A 33 1.38 19.60 6.79
N ARG A 34 0.23 20.28 6.70
CA ARG A 34 -0.01 21.37 5.74
C ARG A 34 1.03 22.48 5.83
N ALA A 35 1.26 23.01 7.04
CA ALA A 35 2.12 24.16 7.23
C ALA A 35 3.57 23.89 6.80
N SER A 36 4.09 22.68 7.06
CA SER A 36 5.46 22.33 6.68
C SER A 36 5.66 22.17 5.16
N VAL A 37 4.63 21.82 4.40
CA VAL A 37 4.79 21.52 2.97
C VAL A 37 4.37 22.67 2.04
N ALA A 38 3.50 23.56 2.52
CA ALA A 38 2.94 24.65 1.73
C ALA A 38 3.10 26.03 2.39
N GLY A 39 3.50 26.11 3.66
CA GLY A 39 3.57 27.38 4.38
C GLY A 39 2.23 28.11 4.37
N SER A 40 2.22 29.34 3.85
CA SER A 40 1.01 30.15 3.65
C SER A 40 0.34 29.98 2.29
N ASP A 41 0.90 29.18 1.38
CA ASP A 41 0.36 28.98 0.03
C ASP A 41 -0.80 27.96 0.04
N ASN A 42 -2.03 28.47 0.03
CA ASN A 42 -3.23 27.64 0.02
C ASN A 42 -3.38 26.82 -1.27
N ALA A 43 -3.01 27.37 -2.43
CA ALA A 43 -3.15 26.65 -3.69
C ALA A 43 -2.23 25.42 -3.72
N ARG A 44 -1.00 25.60 -3.23
CA ARG A 44 -0.05 24.49 -3.07
C ARG A 44 -0.52 23.46 -2.05
N ALA A 45 -1.11 23.90 -0.94
CA ALA A 45 -1.67 23.01 0.07
C ALA A 45 -2.77 22.11 -0.52
N GLU A 46 -3.73 22.70 -1.25
CA GLU A 46 -4.82 21.96 -1.88
C GLU A 46 -4.33 21.01 -2.98
N GLU A 47 -3.32 21.41 -3.74
CA GLU A 47 -2.68 20.56 -4.75
C GLU A 47 -2.05 19.30 -4.11
N ILE A 48 -1.28 19.49 -3.03
CA ILE A 48 -0.66 18.38 -2.30
C ILE A 48 -1.72 17.50 -1.65
N TRP A 49 -2.72 18.09 -1.00
CA TRP A 49 -3.79 17.33 -0.37
C TRP A 49 -4.56 16.50 -1.40
N THR A 50 -4.93 17.09 -2.54
CA THR A 50 -5.58 16.37 -3.65
C THR A 50 -4.74 15.18 -4.12
N ALA A 51 -3.42 15.34 -4.19
CA ALA A 51 -2.52 14.25 -4.56
C ALA A 51 -2.45 13.15 -3.47
N ILE A 52 -2.45 13.51 -2.17
CA ILE A 52 -2.53 12.56 -1.05
C ILE A 52 -3.87 11.81 -1.07
N ASP A 53 -4.98 12.53 -1.26
CA ASP A 53 -6.35 12.01 -1.27
C ASP A 53 -6.54 10.91 -2.33
N ARG A 54 -6.03 11.17 -3.54
CA ARG A 54 -5.98 10.19 -4.64
C ARG A 54 -5.09 8.96 -4.33
N ASN A 55 -4.28 9.03 -3.28
CA ASN A 55 -3.28 8.04 -2.90
C ASN A 55 -3.41 7.53 -1.46
N ILE A 56 -4.60 7.58 -0.87
CA ILE A 56 -4.84 7.10 0.50
C ILE A 56 -4.46 5.63 0.70
N GLY A 57 -4.59 4.78 -0.34
CA GLY A 57 -4.11 3.41 -0.29
C GLY A 57 -2.59 3.31 -0.03
N ALA A 58 -1.81 4.29 -0.47
CA ALA A 58 -0.39 4.39 -0.17
C ALA A 58 -0.15 4.75 1.31
N LEU A 59 -0.97 5.65 1.88
CA LEU A 59 -0.92 5.97 3.30
C LEU A 59 -1.29 4.76 4.17
N ALA A 60 -2.32 4.01 3.78
CA ALA A 60 -2.69 2.75 4.42
C ALA A 60 -1.53 1.75 4.38
N ALA A 61 -0.94 1.52 3.20
CA ALA A 61 0.22 0.64 3.03
C ALA A 61 1.41 1.06 3.91
N PHE A 62 1.68 2.36 4.05
CA PHE A 62 2.74 2.86 4.92
C PHE A 62 2.46 2.53 6.40
N PHE A 63 1.27 2.85 6.92
CA PHE A 63 0.93 2.59 8.33
C PHE A 63 0.85 1.08 8.64
N ASP A 64 0.34 0.29 7.69
CA ASP A 64 0.31 -1.16 7.81
C ASP A 64 1.72 -1.72 7.88
N ALA A 65 2.61 -1.30 6.96
CA ALA A 65 4.01 -1.71 6.98
C ALA A 65 4.72 -1.25 8.27
N LEU A 66 4.47 -0.03 8.73
CA LEU A 66 5.05 0.50 9.97
C LEU A 66 4.64 -0.33 11.20
N ILE A 67 3.38 -0.76 11.26
CA ILE A 67 2.84 -1.56 12.36
C ILE A 67 3.23 -3.03 12.24
N LEU A 68 3.36 -3.58 11.03
CA LEU A 68 3.64 -4.99 10.80
C LEU A 68 5.14 -5.32 10.77
N ARG A 69 5.99 -4.38 10.35
CA ARG A 69 7.43 -4.62 10.20
C ARG A 69 8.22 -4.08 11.39
N THR A 70 9.35 -4.73 11.67
CA THR A 70 10.26 -4.36 12.76
C THR A 70 11.18 -3.20 12.41
N GLN A 71 11.35 -2.88 11.15
CA GLN A 71 12.01 -1.69 10.61
C GLN A 71 11.68 -1.67 9.12
N LEU A 72 11.64 -0.48 8.51
CA LEU A 72 11.38 -0.34 7.08
C LEU A 72 12.64 0.16 6.36
N PRO A 73 13.21 -0.64 5.45
CA PRO A 73 14.22 -0.14 4.52
C PRO A 73 13.69 1.03 3.70
N ILE A 74 14.48 2.09 3.59
CA ILE A 74 14.18 3.24 2.73
C ILE A 74 15.36 3.44 1.76
N PHE A 75 15.15 3.07 0.50
CA PHE A 75 16.22 2.96 -0.49
C PHE A 75 16.42 4.27 -1.27
N SER A 76 17.63 4.83 -1.19
CA SER A 76 18.10 5.99 -1.96
C SER A 76 17.08 7.15 -2.08
N TYR A 77 16.25 7.34 -1.06
CA TYR A 77 15.04 8.16 -1.15
C TYR A 77 15.34 9.64 -1.39
N THR A 78 16.44 10.14 -0.83
CA THR A 78 16.91 11.52 -1.02
C THR A 78 17.31 11.83 -2.46
N ALA A 79 17.61 10.81 -3.29
CA ALA A 79 17.88 11.00 -4.71
C ALA A 79 16.60 11.30 -5.51
N THR A 80 15.42 10.99 -4.95
CA THR A 80 14.11 11.25 -5.57
C THR A 80 13.39 12.42 -4.94
N PHE A 81 13.49 12.57 -3.62
CA PHE A 81 12.83 13.64 -2.86
C PHE A 81 13.85 14.34 -1.97
N PRO A 82 14.33 15.53 -2.34
CA PRO A 82 15.26 16.30 -1.54
C PRO A 82 14.63 16.70 -0.20
N ASN A 83 15.43 16.71 0.88
CA ASN A 83 15.01 17.15 2.22
C ASN A 83 13.75 16.46 2.79
N PRO A 84 13.68 15.11 2.80
CA PRO A 84 12.48 14.41 3.23
C PRO A 84 12.23 14.57 4.74
N TYR A 85 11.01 14.96 5.10
CA TYR A 85 10.59 15.13 6.49
C TYR A 85 10.61 13.79 7.25
N LEU A 86 10.29 12.70 6.58
CA LEU A 86 10.26 11.35 7.13
C LEU A 86 11.62 10.87 7.63
N LEU A 87 12.73 11.26 6.98
CA LEU A 87 14.07 10.91 7.48
C LEU A 87 14.44 11.70 8.74
N ARG A 88 14.02 12.97 8.85
CA ARG A 88 14.18 13.74 10.09
C ARG A 88 13.40 13.12 11.24
N LEU A 89 12.13 12.77 11.02
CA LEU A 89 11.33 12.02 12.01
C LEU A 89 11.96 10.67 12.39
N ASN A 90 12.67 10.04 11.46
CA ASN A 90 13.33 8.78 11.73
C ASN A 90 14.52 8.93 12.69
N GLU A 91 15.18 10.09 12.74
CA GLU A 91 16.26 10.36 13.72
C GLU A 91 15.73 10.27 15.16
N GLU A 92 14.49 10.70 15.39
CA GLU A 92 13.84 10.66 16.71
C GLU A 92 13.29 9.26 17.07
N HIS A 93 12.83 8.50 16.08
CA HIS A 93 11.99 7.32 16.31
C HIS A 93 12.59 5.97 15.84
N GLY A 94 13.60 5.98 14.97
CA GLY A 94 14.34 4.79 14.53
C GLY A 94 13.49 3.69 13.87
N PHE A 95 12.46 4.06 13.11
CA PHE A 95 11.56 3.11 12.44
C PHE A 95 11.95 2.76 11.00
N LEU A 96 12.81 3.55 10.37
CA LEU A 96 13.39 3.34 9.04
C LEU A 96 14.86 2.95 9.15
N THR A 97 15.31 2.20 8.14
CA THR A 97 16.72 1.89 7.91
C THR A 97 17.11 2.45 6.54
N PRO A 98 17.86 3.57 6.47
CA PRO A 98 18.34 4.09 5.21
C PRO A 98 19.24 3.09 4.49
N VAL A 99 18.97 2.87 3.21
CA VAL A 99 19.79 1.99 2.35
C VAL A 99 20.21 2.78 1.13
N LEU A 100 21.52 2.96 0.93
CA LEU A 100 22.06 3.65 -0.23
C LEU A 100 22.48 2.64 -1.29
N VAL A 101 21.70 2.47 -2.35
CA VAL A 101 22.04 1.53 -3.44
C VAL A 101 22.88 2.21 -4.50
N THR A 102 24.09 1.70 -4.74
CA THR A 102 25.06 2.28 -5.69
C THR A 102 25.81 1.20 -6.48
N GLY A 103 26.62 1.61 -7.45
CA GLY A 103 27.57 0.72 -8.12
C GLY A 103 26.89 -0.38 -8.95
N GLN A 104 27.46 -1.58 -8.92
CA GLN A 104 27.03 -2.68 -9.79
C GLN A 104 25.59 -3.15 -9.50
N VAL A 105 25.17 -3.14 -8.24
CA VAL A 105 23.81 -3.51 -7.83
C VAL A 105 22.78 -2.63 -8.51
N TYR A 106 22.98 -1.31 -8.43
CA TYR A 106 22.12 -0.33 -9.10
C TYR A 106 22.14 -0.53 -10.61
N LYS A 107 23.34 -0.66 -11.21
CA LYS A 107 23.50 -0.83 -12.66
C LYS A 107 22.75 -2.06 -13.19
N THR A 108 22.91 -3.21 -12.52
CA THR A 108 22.22 -4.45 -12.91
C THR A 108 20.70 -4.31 -12.78
N ALA A 109 20.20 -3.77 -11.65
CA ALA A 109 18.76 -3.57 -11.48
C ALA A 109 18.18 -2.61 -12.53
N LYS A 110 18.88 -1.49 -12.78
CA LYS A 110 18.49 -0.48 -13.77
C LYS A 110 18.46 -1.07 -15.18
N GLN A 111 19.48 -1.84 -15.56
CA GLN A 111 19.56 -2.43 -16.89
C GLN A 111 18.42 -3.41 -17.16
N SER A 112 18.11 -4.29 -16.20
CA SER A 112 16.94 -5.18 -16.31
C SER A 112 15.63 -4.40 -16.38
N ALA A 113 15.48 -3.36 -15.55
CA ALA A 113 14.28 -2.52 -15.56
C ALA A 113 14.11 -1.75 -16.89
N LEU A 114 15.20 -1.28 -17.52
CA LEU A 114 15.17 -0.65 -18.84
C LEU A 114 14.76 -1.64 -19.93
N GLN A 115 15.16 -2.91 -19.85
CA GLN A 115 14.74 -3.95 -20.80
C GLN A 115 13.23 -4.17 -20.73
N GLU A 116 12.67 -4.29 -19.53
CA GLU A 116 11.21 -4.39 -19.33
C GLU A 116 10.48 -3.15 -19.83
N LEU A 117 11.05 -1.96 -19.60
CA LEU A 117 10.46 -0.70 -20.04
C LEU A 117 10.46 -0.54 -21.57
N ARG A 118 11.47 -1.05 -22.28
CA ARG A 118 11.47 -1.11 -23.75
C ARG A 118 10.35 -1.98 -24.31
N ALA A 119 9.95 -3.03 -23.57
CA ALA A 119 8.85 -3.92 -23.94
C ALA A 119 7.49 -3.40 -23.46
N ALA A 120 7.46 -2.32 -22.67
CA ALA A 120 6.22 -1.76 -22.15
C ALA A 120 5.37 -1.17 -23.28
N LYS A 121 4.06 -1.36 -23.18
CA LYS A 121 3.11 -0.81 -24.14
C LYS A 121 2.73 0.64 -23.77
N PRO A 122 2.31 1.47 -24.73
CA PRO A 122 1.90 2.85 -24.47
C PRO A 122 0.79 2.96 -23.41
N LEU A 123 0.89 3.98 -22.56
CA LEU A 123 -0.13 4.29 -21.55
C LEU A 123 -1.28 5.11 -22.17
N PRO A 124 -2.51 5.01 -21.64
CA PRO A 124 -3.59 5.93 -21.98
C PRO A 124 -3.24 7.38 -21.61
N GLN A 125 -3.57 8.35 -22.46
CA GLN A 125 -3.25 9.77 -22.25
C GLN A 125 -3.80 10.33 -20.92
N THR A 126 -5.03 9.98 -20.55
CA THR A 126 -5.64 10.42 -19.29
C THR A 126 -4.86 9.94 -18.07
N LEU A 127 -4.28 8.75 -18.17
CA LEU A 127 -3.49 8.12 -17.11
C LEU A 127 -2.07 8.69 -17.05
N ALA A 128 -1.47 8.99 -18.21
CA ALA A 128 -0.21 9.71 -18.32
C ALA A 128 -0.29 11.09 -17.66
N ALA A 129 -1.32 11.88 -18.00
CA ALA A 129 -1.52 13.21 -17.41
C ALA A 129 -1.66 13.18 -15.88
N ASP A 130 -2.42 12.22 -15.34
CA ASP A 130 -2.59 12.04 -13.89
C ASP A 130 -1.28 11.61 -13.17
N ILE A 131 -0.34 10.98 -13.87
CA ILE A 131 1.01 10.69 -13.32
C ILE A 131 1.86 11.95 -13.30
N LEU A 132 1.90 12.69 -14.41
CA LEU A 132 2.71 13.90 -14.51
C LEU A 132 2.28 14.94 -13.49
N GLN A 133 0.96 15.09 -13.29
CA GLN A 133 0.40 15.93 -12.24
C GLN A 133 0.87 15.45 -10.85
N GLU A 134 0.76 14.16 -10.54
CA GLU A 134 1.21 13.62 -9.25
C GLU A 134 2.71 13.81 -9.02
N MET A 135 3.54 13.57 -10.04
CA MET A 135 4.98 13.78 -9.95
C MET A 135 5.31 15.23 -9.62
N ALA A 136 4.61 16.18 -10.25
CA ALA A 136 4.75 17.61 -9.97
C ALA A 136 4.29 17.94 -8.54
N SER A 137 3.11 17.48 -8.14
CA SER A 137 2.56 17.72 -6.80
C SER A 137 3.45 17.15 -5.69
N TYR A 138 4.06 15.99 -5.93
CA TYR A 138 4.96 15.36 -4.96
C TYR A 138 6.40 15.86 -5.03
N GLY A 139 6.76 16.72 -6.00
CA GLY A 139 8.13 17.22 -6.16
C GLY A 139 9.12 16.11 -6.51
N TYR A 140 8.74 15.23 -7.44
CA TYR A 140 9.58 14.15 -7.92
C TYR A 140 10.77 14.69 -8.70
N ALA A 141 12.00 14.43 -8.23
CA ALA A 141 13.22 15.05 -8.77
C ALA A 141 14.25 14.06 -9.33
N TRP A 142 13.98 12.74 -9.27
CA TRP A 142 14.94 11.76 -9.77
C TRP A 142 14.99 11.77 -11.29
N GLU A 143 16.18 11.95 -11.87
CA GLU A 143 16.42 11.97 -13.31
C GLU A 143 17.47 10.92 -13.70
N PRO A 144 17.07 9.66 -13.94
CA PRO A 144 17.98 8.64 -14.41
C PRO A 144 18.32 8.82 -15.89
N GLY A 145 19.53 8.43 -16.29
CA GLY A 145 19.85 8.30 -17.73
C GLY A 145 18.91 7.29 -18.41
N LEU A 146 18.31 7.69 -19.53
CA LEU A 146 17.33 6.92 -20.33
C LEU A 146 17.77 6.78 -21.80
N GLU A 147 19.05 7.00 -22.08
CA GLU A 147 19.63 7.00 -23.44
C GLU A 147 19.34 5.69 -24.19
N ASP A 148 19.26 4.60 -23.41
CA ASP A 148 18.91 3.25 -23.83
C ASP A 148 17.51 3.12 -24.47
N LEU A 149 16.59 4.06 -24.24
CA LEU A 149 15.23 4.01 -24.78
C LEU A 149 15.09 4.74 -26.11
N GLY A 150 16.16 5.36 -26.61
CA GLY A 150 16.13 6.19 -27.81
C GLY A 150 15.65 7.62 -27.54
N PRO A 151 15.35 8.40 -28.60
CA PRO A 151 14.86 9.76 -28.44
C PRO A 151 13.47 9.76 -27.82
N LEU A 152 13.32 10.51 -26.72
CA LEU A 152 12.07 10.69 -26.00
C LEU A 152 11.75 12.18 -25.87
N THR A 153 10.48 12.53 -25.99
CA THR A 153 9.97 13.84 -25.56
C THR A 153 10.11 14.02 -24.05
N ASP A 154 9.97 15.25 -23.55
CA ASP A 154 10.05 15.53 -22.11
C ASP A 154 8.97 14.81 -21.30
N GLU A 155 7.77 14.69 -21.86
CA GLU A 155 6.66 13.96 -21.26
C GLU A 155 6.96 12.46 -21.18
N GLU A 156 7.38 11.84 -22.29
CA GLU A 156 7.76 10.43 -22.33
C GLU A 156 8.92 10.14 -21.38
N ARG A 157 9.90 11.04 -21.29
CA ARG A 157 11.03 10.93 -20.36
C ARG A 157 10.56 10.90 -18.91
N ARG A 158 9.63 11.77 -18.52
CA ARG A 158 9.07 11.80 -17.16
C ARG A 158 8.28 10.53 -16.84
N LEU A 159 7.44 10.07 -17.77
CA LEU A 159 6.66 8.83 -17.61
C LEU A 159 7.57 7.60 -17.53
N ALA A 160 8.56 7.49 -18.42
CA ALA A 160 9.56 6.43 -18.42
C ALA A 160 10.35 6.42 -17.10
N THR A 161 10.73 7.59 -16.59
CA THR A 161 11.38 7.74 -15.28
C THR A 161 10.52 7.19 -14.14
N PHE A 162 9.23 7.53 -14.13
CA PHE A 162 8.30 7.06 -13.10
C PHE A 162 8.16 5.53 -13.11
N LEU A 163 7.96 4.95 -14.29
CA LEU A 163 7.85 3.50 -14.48
C LEU A 163 9.16 2.78 -14.14
N LEU A 164 10.30 3.34 -14.56
CA LEU A 164 11.62 2.81 -14.24
C LEU A 164 11.81 2.74 -12.73
N GLY A 165 11.34 3.74 -11.97
CA GLY A 165 11.40 3.74 -10.51
C GLY A 165 10.74 2.52 -9.88
N GLY A 166 9.54 2.14 -10.34
CA GLY A 166 8.83 0.96 -9.82
C GLY A 166 9.52 -0.35 -10.18
N LEU A 167 9.97 -0.49 -11.43
CA LEU A 167 10.69 -1.67 -11.91
C LEU A 167 12.03 -1.85 -11.21
N LEU A 168 12.75 -0.75 -10.95
CA LEU A 168 14.03 -0.75 -10.25
C LEU A 168 13.90 -1.34 -8.83
N PHE A 169 12.87 -0.93 -8.09
CA PHE A 169 12.59 -1.44 -6.75
C PHE A 169 12.13 -2.90 -6.77
N GLY A 170 11.44 -3.33 -7.83
CA GLY A 170 11.19 -4.75 -8.11
C GLY A 170 12.49 -5.54 -8.30
N GLY A 171 13.45 -4.98 -9.05
CA GLY A 171 14.79 -5.54 -9.22
C GLY A 171 15.56 -5.65 -7.91
N TYR A 172 15.43 -4.67 -7.01
CA TYR A 172 15.99 -4.76 -5.65
C TYR A 172 15.39 -5.91 -4.85
N ALA A 173 14.08 -6.11 -4.92
CA ALA A 173 13.43 -7.21 -4.20
C ALA A 173 13.88 -8.57 -4.75
N GLN A 174 14.02 -8.69 -6.07
CA GLN A 174 14.56 -9.89 -6.70
C GLN A 174 16.01 -10.18 -6.27
N GLN A 175 16.87 -9.15 -6.20
CA GLN A 175 18.25 -9.30 -5.75
C GLN A 175 18.36 -9.60 -4.26
N LEU A 176 17.51 -8.99 -3.42
CA LEU A 176 17.47 -9.25 -1.98
C LEU A 176 16.95 -10.65 -1.66
N SER A 177 16.08 -11.22 -2.48
CA SER A 177 15.53 -12.56 -2.31
C SER A 177 16.61 -13.65 -2.43
N ASN A 178 16.55 -14.68 -1.58
CA ASN A 178 17.29 -15.91 -1.79
C ASN A 178 16.45 -16.89 -2.61
N LYS A 179 16.79 -17.08 -3.89
CA LYS A 179 16.05 -17.97 -4.80
C LYS A 179 16.07 -19.44 -4.35
N ARG A 180 17.08 -19.86 -3.58
CA ARG A 180 17.22 -21.23 -3.06
C ARG A 180 16.67 -21.38 -1.63
N GLY A 181 16.27 -20.27 -1.01
CA GLY A 181 15.75 -20.23 0.35
C GLY A 181 14.25 -20.54 0.45
N GLY A 182 13.76 -20.65 1.68
CA GLY A 182 12.33 -20.76 1.96
C GLY A 182 11.57 -19.46 1.68
N VAL A 183 10.24 -19.49 1.84
CA VAL A 183 9.38 -18.30 1.64
C VAL A 183 9.80 -17.12 2.52
N ASP A 184 10.25 -17.39 3.74
CA ASP A 184 10.72 -16.37 4.69
C ASP A 184 12.03 -15.67 4.25
N GLU A 185 12.69 -16.15 3.18
CA GLU A 185 13.88 -15.56 2.58
C GLU A 185 13.61 -14.88 1.23
N ARG A 186 12.33 -14.77 0.85
CA ARG A 186 11.89 -13.99 -0.31
C ARG A 186 11.58 -12.57 0.13
N ALA A 187 12.15 -11.60 -0.59
CA ALA A 187 11.82 -10.21 -0.37
C ALA A 187 10.52 -9.86 -1.10
N GLU A 188 9.73 -9.00 -0.48
CA GLU A 188 8.51 -8.46 -1.05
C GLU A 188 8.75 -7.04 -1.57
N HIS A 189 8.14 -6.72 -2.71
CA HIS A 189 8.00 -5.35 -3.17
C HIS A 189 6.55 -4.93 -3.01
N VAL A 190 6.27 -4.04 -2.06
CA VAL A 190 4.94 -3.48 -1.84
C VAL A 190 4.79 -2.24 -2.70
N LEU A 191 4.05 -2.38 -3.79
CA LEU A 191 3.75 -1.30 -4.72
C LEU A 191 2.68 -0.36 -4.15
N GLN A 192 2.83 0.94 -4.42
CA GLN A 192 1.71 1.89 -4.33
C GLN A 192 0.57 1.39 -5.24
N PRO A 193 -0.70 1.35 -4.79
CA PRO A 193 -1.81 0.84 -5.59
C PRO A 193 -1.94 1.51 -6.97
N LYS A 194 -1.76 2.84 -7.05
CA LYS A 194 -1.75 3.55 -8.34
C LYS A 194 -0.65 3.03 -9.26
N ARG A 195 0.59 2.96 -8.80
CA ARG A 195 1.70 2.40 -9.58
C ARG A 195 1.52 0.92 -9.96
N ALA A 196 0.92 0.10 -9.10
CA ALA A 196 0.59 -1.29 -9.44
C ALA A 196 -0.38 -1.37 -10.63
N ARG A 197 -1.46 -0.55 -10.61
CA ARG A 197 -2.39 -0.43 -11.74
C ARG A 197 -1.70 0.03 -13.02
N LEU A 198 -0.74 0.96 -12.90
CA LEU A 198 0.03 1.47 -14.03
C LEU A 198 0.92 0.42 -14.67
N HIS A 199 1.72 -0.30 -13.88
CA HIS A 199 2.53 -1.40 -14.38
C HIS A 199 1.66 -2.46 -15.06
N LEU A 200 0.50 -2.78 -14.46
CA LEU A 200 -0.40 -3.75 -15.02
C LEU A 200 -1.01 -3.28 -16.35
N ALA A 201 -1.41 -2.01 -16.43
CA ALA A 201 -1.91 -1.42 -17.68
C ALA A 201 -0.84 -1.42 -18.78
N ALA A 202 0.39 -1.01 -18.45
CA ALA A 202 1.52 -1.00 -19.37
C ALA A 202 1.92 -2.42 -19.86
N ALA A 203 1.83 -3.42 -18.99
CA ALA A 203 2.13 -4.81 -19.34
C ALA A 203 1.04 -5.45 -20.21
N LEU A 204 -0.23 -5.24 -19.86
CA LEU A 204 -1.35 -5.82 -20.60
C LEU A 204 -1.54 -5.15 -21.97
N GLY A 205 -1.39 -3.82 -22.01
CA GLY A 205 -1.59 -2.86 -23.10
C GLY A 205 -2.62 -3.19 -24.20
N ASP A 206 -3.58 -2.30 -24.34
CA ASP A 206 -4.68 -2.38 -25.30
C ASP A 206 -5.34 -0.99 -25.47
N VAL A 207 -5.00 -0.30 -26.55
CA VAL A 207 -5.10 1.17 -26.68
C VAL A 207 -6.54 1.70 -26.88
N GLY A 208 -7.56 0.84 -27.02
CA GLY A 208 -8.93 1.27 -27.33
C GLY A 208 -9.90 1.37 -26.15
N ARG A 209 -9.67 0.63 -25.05
CA ARG A 209 -10.63 0.47 -23.93
C ARG A 209 -9.95 0.23 -22.57
N ILE A 210 -8.73 0.72 -22.35
CA ILE A 210 -8.12 0.62 -21.01
C ILE A 210 -8.94 1.46 -20.05
N THR A 211 -9.71 0.77 -19.22
CA THR A 211 -10.26 1.33 -18.01
C THR A 211 -9.15 1.45 -16.96
N THR A 212 -9.14 2.55 -16.22
CA THR A 212 -8.30 2.73 -15.01
C THR A 212 -8.85 1.98 -13.80
N ASP A 213 -9.92 1.21 -14.02
CA ASP A 213 -10.54 0.32 -13.04
C ASP A 213 -9.62 -0.87 -12.72
N GLU A 214 -9.20 -0.91 -11.46
CA GLU A 214 -8.32 -1.94 -10.91
C GLU A 214 -8.92 -3.34 -11.03
N ALA A 215 -10.23 -3.49 -10.78
CA ALA A 215 -10.88 -4.79 -10.82
C ALA A 215 -10.87 -5.36 -12.23
N VAL A 216 -11.08 -4.51 -13.25
CA VAL A 216 -11.01 -4.94 -14.65
C VAL A 216 -9.58 -5.30 -15.04
N LEU A 217 -8.58 -4.48 -14.68
CA LEU A 217 -7.17 -4.79 -14.93
C LEU A 217 -6.77 -6.12 -14.28
N PHE A 218 -7.17 -6.35 -13.02
CA PHE A 218 -6.84 -7.56 -12.28
C PHE A 218 -7.57 -8.80 -12.80
N GLN A 219 -8.83 -8.66 -13.26
CA GLN A 219 -9.53 -9.76 -13.93
C GLN A 219 -8.82 -10.15 -15.24
N ARG A 220 -8.35 -9.18 -16.04
CA ARG A 220 -7.59 -9.46 -17.26
C ARG A 220 -6.27 -10.15 -16.93
N PHE A 221 -5.55 -9.65 -15.92
CA PHE A 221 -4.34 -10.29 -15.42
C PHE A 221 -4.57 -11.76 -15.06
N LYS A 222 -5.63 -12.06 -14.31
CA LYS A 222 -5.99 -13.45 -13.96
C LYS A 222 -6.24 -14.32 -15.19
N ARG A 223 -6.88 -13.80 -16.23
CA ARG A 223 -7.10 -14.55 -17.49
C ARG A 223 -5.79 -14.86 -18.20
N VAL A 224 -4.88 -13.88 -18.29
CA VAL A 224 -3.56 -14.07 -18.88
C VAL A 224 -2.75 -15.08 -18.06
N ALA A 225 -2.74 -14.94 -16.74
CA ALA A 225 -2.03 -15.84 -15.86
C ALA A 225 -2.56 -17.28 -15.91
N ALA A 226 -3.88 -17.47 -16.02
CA ALA A 226 -4.48 -18.80 -16.15
C ALA A 226 -4.09 -19.52 -17.45
N ALA A 227 -3.64 -18.78 -18.48
CA ALA A 227 -3.14 -19.36 -19.73
C ALA A 227 -1.64 -19.70 -19.67
N LEU A 228 -0.93 -19.38 -18.57
CA LEU A 228 0.48 -19.69 -18.42
C LEU A 228 0.69 -21.18 -18.10
N PRO A 229 1.84 -21.76 -18.51
CA PRO A 229 2.25 -23.10 -18.10
C PRO A 229 2.24 -23.31 -16.58
N ALA A 230 2.05 -24.55 -16.12
CA ALA A 230 1.97 -24.88 -14.69
C ALA A 230 3.25 -24.56 -13.90
N ASP A 231 4.40 -24.55 -14.57
CA ASP A 231 5.72 -24.20 -14.04
C ASP A 231 6.00 -22.69 -14.06
N ALA A 232 5.11 -21.88 -14.65
CA ALA A 232 5.22 -20.43 -14.61
C ALA A 232 4.87 -19.86 -13.23
N LEU A 233 5.24 -18.59 -13.01
CA LEU A 233 4.82 -17.85 -11.83
C LEU A 233 3.35 -17.47 -11.94
N HIS A 234 2.53 -18.05 -11.06
CA HIS A 234 1.11 -17.76 -10.97
C HIS A 234 0.82 -16.72 -9.88
N PRO A 235 -0.10 -15.77 -10.13
CA PRO A 235 -0.51 -14.83 -9.12
C PRO A 235 -1.31 -15.52 -8.02
N VAL A 236 -0.97 -15.20 -6.78
CA VAL A 236 -1.68 -15.67 -5.60
C VAL A 236 -2.50 -14.52 -5.05
N GLN A 237 -3.80 -14.75 -4.85
CA GLN A 237 -4.65 -13.78 -4.15
C GLN A 237 -4.60 -14.07 -2.65
N LEU A 238 -4.06 -13.13 -1.89
CA LEU A 238 -4.13 -13.15 -0.43
C LEU A 238 -5.56 -12.84 0.04
N PRO A 239 -5.96 -13.31 1.24
CA PRO A 239 -7.21 -12.89 1.85
C PRO A 239 -7.22 -11.37 2.03
N GLU A 240 -8.38 -10.74 1.86
CA GLU A 240 -8.52 -9.31 2.18
C GLU A 240 -8.30 -9.10 3.69
N ILE A 241 -7.34 -8.25 4.02
CA ILE A 241 -7.01 -7.87 5.40
C ILE A 241 -7.35 -6.40 5.58
N PRO A 242 -8.12 -6.04 6.62
CA PRO A 242 -8.39 -4.64 6.90
C PRO A 242 -7.10 -3.86 7.18
N SER A 243 -7.07 -2.57 6.85
CA SER A 243 -5.94 -1.72 7.20
C SER A 243 -5.99 -1.30 8.69
N PHE A 244 -4.83 -1.00 9.26
CA PHE A 244 -4.71 -0.37 10.57
C PHE A 244 -5.07 1.12 10.56
N LEU A 245 -5.03 1.78 9.40
CA LEU A 245 -5.25 3.22 9.31
C LEU A 245 -6.61 3.66 9.91
N PRO A 246 -7.76 3.05 9.56
CA PRO A 246 -9.03 3.36 10.23
C PRO A 246 -9.01 3.11 11.74
N LEU A 247 -8.30 2.07 12.20
CA LEU A 247 -8.18 1.77 13.62
C LEU A 247 -7.39 2.87 14.38
N LEU A 248 -6.35 3.43 13.75
CA LEU A 248 -5.59 4.55 14.30
C LEU A 248 -6.45 5.81 14.39
N LEU A 249 -7.20 6.14 13.34
CA LEU A 249 -8.09 7.31 13.32
C LEU A 249 -9.16 7.28 14.41
N ARG A 250 -9.63 6.09 14.79
CA ARG A 250 -10.57 5.92 15.91
C ARG A 250 -10.00 6.29 17.27
N GLN A 251 -8.69 6.40 17.40
CA GLN A 251 -8.04 6.89 18.61
C GLN A 251 -8.03 8.43 18.66
N ASP A 252 -8.71 9.09 17.72
CA ASP A 252 -8.86 10.55 17.62
C ASP A 252 -7.52 11.30 17.68
N PRO A 253 -6.55 10.95 16.81
CA PRO A 253 -5.30 11.69 16.72
C PRO A 253 -5.56 13.14 16.30
N LYS A 254 -4.85 14.08 16.91
CA LYS A 254 -5.03 15.52 16.64
C LYS A 254 -4.13 16.03 15.53
N THR A 255 -2.97 15.40 15.36
CA THR A 255 -1.97 15.75 14.35
C THR A 255 -1.49 14.51 13.58
N PRO A 256 -0.89 14.67 12.38
CA PRO A 256 -0.26 13.58 11.66
C PRO A 256 0.83 12.88 12.48
N GLN A 257 1.58 13.64 13.28
CA GLN A 257 2.61 13.12 14.18
C GLN A 257 1.99 12.27 15.31
N ASP A 258 0.80 12.61 15.80
CA ASP A 258 0.08 11.75 16.74
C ASP A 258 -0.32 10.42 16.11
N MET A 259 -0.71 10.40 14.83
CA MET A 259 -0.94 9.15 14.11
C MET A 259 0.32 8.29 14.06
N LEU A 260 1.48 8.88 13.79
CA LEU A 260 2.76 8.16 13.81
C LEU A 260 3.05 7.57 15.20
N ARG A 261 2.93 8.38 16.26
CA ARG A 261 3.15 7.92 17.64
C ARG A 261 2.21 6.78 18.02
N LEU A 262 0.94 6.88 17.65
CA LEU A 262 -0.04 5.81 17.85
C LEU A 262 0.36 4.54 17.09
N ALA A 263 0.76 4.65 15.83
CA ALA A 263 1.21 3.49 15.04
C ALA A 263 2.42 2.81 15.68
N LEU A 264 3.43 3.59 16.12
CA LEU A 264 4.60 3.08 16.84
C LEU A 264 4.25 2.45 18.20
N HIS A 265 3.26 2.98 18.90
CA HIS A 265 2.74 2.38 20.12
C HIS A 265 2.04 1.04 19.83
N TRP A 266 1.17 0.99 18.82
CA TRP A 266 0.48 -0.23 18.40
C TRP A 266 1.48 -1.32 18.00
N ARG A 267 2.51 -0.97 17.22
CA ARG A 267 3.60 -1.85 16.79
C ARG A 267 4.22 -2.68 17.92
N ARG A 268 4.21 -2.18 19.16
CA ARG A 268 4.79 -2.85 20.35
C ARG A 268 3.80 -3.79 21.08
N LYS A 269 2.51 -3.75 20.78
CA LYS A 269 1.47 -4.53 21.48
C LYS A 269 1.59 -6.03 21.19
N HIS A 270 1.32 -6.85 22.21
CA HIS A 270 1.32 -8.31 22.08
C HIS A 270 0.28 -8.84 21.06
N SER A 271 -0.86 -8.17 20.92
CA SER A 271 -1.87 -8.53 19.90
C SER A 271 -1.33 -8.39 18.47
N ILE A 272 -0.48 -7.39 18.23
CA ILE A 272 0.17 -7.18 16.94
C ILE A 272 1.23 -8.24 16.69
N ARG A 273 2.02 -8.61 17.71
CA ARG A 273 2.96 -9.74 17.59
C ARG A 273 2.26 -11.04 17.18
N ALA A 274 1.14 -11.36 17.84
CA ALA A 274 0.34 -12.54 17.50
C ALA A 274 -0.25 -12.44 16.09
N PHE A 275 -0.69 -11.25 15.68
CA PHE A 275 -1.21 -11.00 14.33
C PHE A 275 -0.14 -11.18 13.26
N ARG A 276 1.07 -10.65 13.45
CA ARG A 276 2.20 -10.82 12.51
C ARG A 276 2.55 -12.29 12.31
N GLN A 277 2.58 -13.08 13.39
CA GLN A 277 2.86 -14.52 13.30
C GLN A 277 1.77 -15.27 12.52
N TRP A 278 0.50 -14.94 12.77
CA TRP A 278 -0.63 -15.50 12.05
C TRP A 278 -0.63 -15.09 10.58
N PHE A 279 -0.39 -13.81 10.28
CA PHE A 279 -0.38 -13.31 8.90
C PHE A 279 0.78 -13.89 8.08
N ALA A 280 1.99 -13.99 8.67
CA ALA A 280 3.12 -14.66 8.02
C ALA A 280 2.84 -16.14 7.74
N HIS A 281 2.04 -16.82 8.59
CA HIS A 281 1.59 -18.18 8.29
C HIS A 281 0.67 -18.22 7.07
N ILE A 282 -0.28 -17.28 6.95
CA ILE A 282 -1.15 -17.16 5.77
C ILE A 282 -0.32 -16.92 4.51
N GLU A 283 0.62 -15.98 4.53
CA GLU A 283 1.47 -15.66 3.38
C GLU A 283 2.25 -16.90 2.91
N ARG A 284 2.84 -17.65 3.85
CA ARG A 284 3.57 -18.89 3.54
C ARG A 284 2.70 -19.96 2.87
N GLU A 285 1.51 -20.20 3.40
CA GLU A 285 0.59 -21.21 2.85
C GLU A 285 0.02 -20.75 1.50
N ALA A 286 -0.30 -19.46 1.36
CA ALA A 286 -0.75 -18.89 0.10
C ALA A 286 0.30 -19.05 -1.02
N HIS A 287 1.59 -18.86 -0.71
CA HIS A 287 2.69 -19.09 -1.67
C HIS A 287 2.84 -20.55 -2.12
N ARG A 288 2.30 -21.51 -1.37
CA ARG A 288 2.25 -22.93 -1.75
C ARG A 288 1.00 -23.28 -2.56
N SER A 289 0.15 -22.29 -2.85
CA SER A 289 -1.18 -22.49 -3.45
C SER A 289 -2.04 -23.48 -2.66
N PHE A 290 -1.80 -23.59 -1.35
CA PHE A 290 -2.43 -24.58 -0.48
C PHE A 290 -2.78 -23.94 0.86
N PHE A 291 -4.05 -23.99 1.25
CA PHE A 291 -4.46 -23.64 2.61
C PHE A 291 -4.82 -24.93 3.37
N PRO A 292 -4.12 -25.25 4.46
CA PRO A 292 -4.48 -26.38 5.32
C PRO A 292 -5.94 -26.32 5.79
N PRO A 293 -6.64 -27.46 5.99
CA PRO A 293 -8.03 -27.48 6.43
C PRO A 293 -8.28 -26.65 7.69
N GLU A 294 -7.33 -26.64 8.63
CA GLU A 294 -7.39 -25.87 9.88
C GLU A 294 -7.42 -24.37 9.61
N LEU A 295 -6.59 -23.90 8.67
CA LEU A 295 -6.51 -22.50 8.29
C LEU A 295 -7.77 -22.08 7.52
N GLN A 296 -8.30 -22.95 6.66
CA GLN A 296 -9.57 -22.70 5.97
C GLN A 296 -10.73 -22.56 6.96
N ARG A 297 -10.86 -23.50 7.91
CA ARG A 297 -11.87 -23.43 8.99
C ARG A 297 -11.72 -22.15 9.79
N GLU A 298 -10.49 -21.77 10.12
CA GLU A 298 -10.22 -20.54 10.86
C GLU A 298 -10.66 -19.28 10.09
N LEU A 299 -10.34 -19.17 8.80
CA LEU A 299 -10.79 -18.06 7.96
C LEU A 299 -12.32 -18.02 7.84
N GLN A 300 -12.98 -19.18 7.77
CA GLN A 300 -14.44 -19.28 7.79
C GLN A 300 -15.03 -18.85 9.14
N HIS A 301 -14.39 -19.15 10.27
CA HIS A 301 -14.79 -18.64 11.58
C HIS A 301 -14.69 -17.12 11.65
N LEU A 302 -13.56 -16.55 11.20
CA LEU A 302 -13.37 -15.09 11.15
C LEU A 302 -14.44 -14.41 10.28
N ARG A 303 -14.76 -14.98 9.11
CA ARG A 303 -15.82 -14.46 8.24
C ARG A 303 -17.19 -14.46 8.93
N ARG A 304 -17.53 -15.55 9.64
CA ARG A 304 -18.79 -15.64 10.40
C ARG A 304 -18.84 -14.64 11.55
N ASP A 305 -17.75 -14.47 12.28
CA ASP A 305 -17.65 -13.50 13.36
C ASP A 305 -17.83 -12.07 12.81
N LEU A 306 -17.18 -11.74 11.69
CA LEU A 306 -17.37 -10.45 11.02
C LEU A 306 -18.82 -10.23 10.55
N ALA A 307 -19.43 -11.23 9.92
CA ALA A 307 -20.80 -11.14 9.43
C ALA A 307 -21.78 -10.85 10.57
N ARG A 308 -21.62 -11.55 11.70
CA ARG A 308 -22.40 -11.31 12.93
C ARG A 308 -22.22 -9.87 13.43
N GLU A 309 -20.98 -9.40 13.51
CA GLU A 309 -20.66 -8.06 14.05
C GLU A 309 -21.12 -6.91 13.16
N LEU A 310 -21.09 -7.11 11.83
CA LEU A 310 -21.52 -6.12 10.85
C LEU A 310 -23.02 -6.25 10.51
N GLY A 311 -23.77 -7.13 11.19
CA GLY A 311 -25.19 -7.34 10.94
C GLY A 311 -25.50 -7.80 9.50
N SER A 312 -24.54 -8.45 8.85
CA SER A 312 -24.62 -8.87 7.45
C SER A 312 -24.74 -10.39 7.34
N ALA A 313 -25.45 -10.89 6.33
CA ALA A 313 -25.50 -12.32 6.06
C ALA A 313 -24.10 -12.85 5.67
N PRO A 314 -23.66 -14.01 6.19
CA PRO A 314 -22.29 -14.54 5.99
C PRO A 314 -21.95 -14.86 4.52
N GLU A 315 -22.94 -14.90 3.63
CA GLU A 315 -22.78 -15.17 2.20
C GLU A 315 -22.59 -13.92 1.34
N LYS A 316 -22.95 -12.73 1.85
CA LYS A 316 -22.55 -11.49 1.17
C LYS A 316 -21.07 -11.31 1.44
N THR A 317 -20.27 -11.59 0.42
CA THR A 317 -18.83 -11.36 0.39
C THR A 317 -18.62 -9.92 0.86
N LEU A 318 -18.14 -9.77 2.09
CA LEU A 318 -17.76 -8.49 2.66
C LEU A 318 -16.48 -8.07 1.93
N THR A 319 -16.65 -7.55 0.71
CA THR A 319 -15.62 -6.92 -0.10
C THR A 319 -15.35 -5.53 0.50
N VAL A 320 -14.73 -5.54 1.68
CA VAL A 320 -14.53 -4.34 2.52
C VAL A 320 -13.33 -3.52 2.02
N SER A 321 -12.54 -4.03 1.07
CA SER A 321 -11.49 -3.26 0.39
C SER A 321 -11.95 -2.54 -0.88
N ALA A 322 -12.88 -3.13 -1.66
CA ALA A 322 -13.30 -2.58 -2.95
C ALA A 322 -14.22 -1.34 -2.84
N GLN A 323 -14.90 -1.16 -1.71
CA GLN A 323 -15.81 -0.01 -1.53
C GLN A 323 -15.10 1.32 -1.30
N ILE A 324 -13.83 1.34 -0.88
CA ILE A 324 -13.06 2.59 -0.73
C ILE A 324 -12.64 3.15 -2.11
N GLY A 325 -12.45 2.28 -3.11
CA GLY A 325 -12.22 2.70 -4.50
C GLY A 325 -13.50 3.02 -5.28
N ALA A 326 -14.61 2.31 -5.01
CA ALA A 326 -15.86 2.46 -5.75
C ALA A 326 -16.74 3.65 -5.28
N THR A 327 -16.62 4.10 -4.03
CA THR A 327 -17.37 5.29 -3.54
C THR A 327 -16.76 6.62 -4.01
N LEU A 328 -15.56 6.63 -4.60
CA LEU A 328 -14.90 7.83 -5.11
C LEU A 328 -15.24 8.17 -6.58
N LYS A 329 -16.10 7.39 -7.26
CA LYS A 329 -16.51 7.65 -8.66
C LYS A 329 -18.02 7.80 -8.90
N ALA A 330 -18.86 7.69 -7.87
CA ALA A 330 -20.30 7.82 -8.02
C ALA A 330 -20.80 9.22 -7.62
N ALA A 331 -20.34 10.25 -8.34
CA ALA A 331 -20.96 11.57 -8.36
C ALA A 331 -21.30 11.95 -9.81
N SER A 332 -22.27 11.23 -10.38
CA SER A 332 -23.07 11.63 -11.54
C SER A 332 -24.30 10.72 -11.65
N VAL A 333 -25.45 11.24 -11.22
CA VAL A 333 -26.83 10.68 -11.27
C VAL A 333 -27.45 10.98 -12.67
N PRO A 334 -28.58 10.41 -13.16
CA PRO A 334 -29.56 9.38 -12.67
C PRO A 334 -29.67 8.17 -13.64
N GLU A 335 -30.30 7.02 -13.36
CA GLU A 335 -31.74 6.65 -13.24
C GLU A 335 -31.67 5.09 -13.13
N ALA A 336 -32.23 4.31 -12.21
CA ALA A 336 -33.61 4.13 -11.81
C ALA A 336 -33.64 3.13 -10.63
N GLY A 337 -34.49 3.41 -9.65
CA GLY A 337 -34.97 2.60 -8.52
C GLY A 337 -34.27 1.30 -8.12
N ILE A 338 -33.41 1.36 -7.10
CA ILE A 338 -33.48 0.48 -5.92
C ILE A 338 -33.06 1.31 -4.70
N GLU A 339 -34.01 1.67 -3.85
CA GLU A 339 -33.77 2.24 -2.52
C GLU A 339 -33.01 1.23 -1.65
N ALA A 340 -31.67 1.32 -1.66
CA ALA A 340 -30.86 0.76 -0.58
C ALA A 340 -30.76 1.83 0.50
N THR A 341 -31.64 1.74 1.49
CA THR A 341 -31.58 2.43 2.78
C THR A 341 -30.27 2.09 3.51
N LEU A 342 -29.17 2.71 3.08
CA LEU A 342 -27.93 2.85 3.86
C LEU A 342 -28.06 4.08 4.77
N GLY A 343 -29.10 4.04 5.61
CA GLY A 343 -29.42 5.06 6.60
C GLY A 343 -29.59 4.40 7.95
N ALA A 344 -28.47 4.10 8.61
CA ALA A 344 -28.43 3.91 10.06
C ALA A 344 -26.98 3.98 10.51
N GLU A 345 -26.54 5.17 10.92
CA GLU A 345 -25.42 5.33 11.85
C GLU A 345 -25.74 4.57 13.14
N ARG A 346 -25.50 3.25 13.17
CA ARG A 346 -25.45 2.52 14.43
C ARG A 346 -24.15 2.90 15.12
N GLN A 347 -24.22 3.92 15.97
CA GLN A 347 -23.21 4.22 16.99
C GLN A 347 -23.09 3.03 17.96
N VAL A 348 -22.33 2.01 17.58
CA VAL A 348 -21.98 0.93 18.50
C VAL A 348 -20.86 1.45 19.39
N ASN A 349 -21.21 1.71 20.65
CA ASN A 349 -20.34 2.21 21.71
C ASN A 349 -19.30 1.13 22.10
N LEU A 350 -18.05 1.34 21.67
CA LEU A 350 -16.96 0.36 21.88
C LEU A 350 -16.49 0.25 23.34
N GLY A 351 -16.81 1.22 24.19
CA GLY A 351 -16.54 1.14 25.63
C GLY A 351 -17.26 -0.05 26.28
N ARG A 352 -18.51 -0.31 25.87
CA ARG A 352 -19.27 -1.51 26.26
C ARG A 352 -18.84 -2.77 25.50
N MET A 353 -18.27 -2.63 24.29
CA MET A 353 -17.75 -3.77 23.50
C MET A 353 -16.41 -4.30 24.00
N GLY A 354 -15.65 -3.54 24.81
CA GLY A 354 -14.41 -4.04 25.43
C GLY A 354 -14.62 -5.31 26.25
N TRP A 355 -15.70 -5.34 27.04
CA TRP A 355 -16.16 -6.50 27.81
C TRP A 355 -16.79 -7.59 26.91
N PHE A 356 -17.54 -7.20 25.88
CA PHE A 356 -18.16 -8.11 24.90
C PHE A 356 -17.14 -8.87 24.03
N PHE A 357 -16.08 -8.21 23.57
CA PHE A 357 -14.94 -8.86 22.90
C PHE A 357 -14.09 -9.69 23.85
N GLN A 358 -14.14 -9.43 25.17
CA GLN A 358 -13.53 -10.30 26.17
C GLN A 358 -14.31 -11.60 26.34
N SER A 359 -15.66 -11.55 26.29
CA SER A 359 -16.54 -12.69 26.57
C SER A 359 -16.95 -13.56 25.35
N LEU A 360 -17.07 -13.01 24.13
CA LEU A 360 -17.67 -13.73 22.98
C LEU A 360 -16.71 -14.29 21.93
N LEU A 361 -15.44 -13.90 21.94
CA LEU A 361 -14.43 -14.46 21.04
C LEU A 361 -13.44 -15.33 21.86
N PRO A 362 -13.81 -16.57 22.23
CA PRO A 362 -12.84 -17.51 22.76
C PRO A 362 -11.80 -17.80 21.67
N GLY A 363 -10.52 -17.53 21.96
CA GLY A 363 -9.43 -17.80 21.02
C GLY A 363 -8.26 -16.83 21.06
N LYS A 364 -7.40 -16.95 20.05
CA LYS A 364 -6.10 -16.28 19.94
C LYS A 364 -6.25 -14.77 19.75
N ARG A 365 -5.37 -13.98 20.40
CA ARG A 365 -5.41 -12.50 20.50
C ARG A 365 -5.53 -11.74 19.18
N TYR A 366 -5.05 -12.31 18.07
CA TYR A 366 -5.13 -11.68 16.75
C TYR A 366 -6.56 -11.64 16.17
N ARG A 367 -7.45 -12.58 16.52
CA ARG A 367 -8.83 -12.59 16.01
C ARG A 367 -9.58 -11.34 16.47
N LYS A 368 -9.44 -11.00 17.76
CA LYS A 368 -10.02 -9.78 18.35
C LYS A 368 -9.50 -8.51 17.67
N LEU A 369 -8.21 -8.49 17.33
CA LEU A 369 -7.61 -7.38 16.62
C LEU A 369 -8.16 -7.27 15.19
N PHE A 370 -8.19 -8.37 14.44
CA PHE A 370 -8.70 -8.42 13.07
C PHE A 370 -10.14 -7.89 12.99
N VAL A 371 -11.03 -8.34 13.88
CA VAL A 371 -12.42 -7.86 13.95
C VAL A 371 -12.48 -6.36 14.26
N ARG A 372 -11.67 -5.85 15.20
CA ARG A 372 -11.61 -4.40 15.49
C ARG A 372 -11.19 -3.58 14.29
N MET A 373 -10.21 -4.07 13.51
CA MET A 373 -9.76 -3.39 12.30
C MET A 373 -10.85 -3.39 11.23
N ALA A 374 -11.50 -4.54 10.99
CA ALA A 374 -12.61 -4.63 10.04
C ALA A 374 -13.79 -3.73 10.40
N VAL A 375 -14.17 -3.71 11.68
CA VAL A 375 -15.24 -2.83 12.19
C VAL A 375 -14.84 -1.36 12.12
N ALA A 376 -13.55 -1.03 12.30
CA ALA A 376 -13.07 0.33 12.08
C ALA A 376 -13.16 0.71 10.59
N GLN A 377 -12.68 -0.15 9.68
CA GLN A 377 -12.73 0.10 8.25
C GLN A 377 -14.17 0.28 7.74
N GLY A 378 -15.12 -0.56 8.17
CA GLY A 378 -16.53 -0.45 7.78
C GLY A 378 -17.26 0.80 8.27
N ARG A 379 -16.68 1.59 9.20
CA ARG A 379 -17.30 2.83 9.72
C ARG A 379 -16.72 4.11 9.13
N TYR A 380 -15.58 4.04 8.44
CA TYR A 380 -14.96 5.19 7.80
C TYR A 380 -15.31 5.21 6.32
N ALA A 381 -16.58 5.46 6.00
CA ALA A 381 -17.03 5.67 4.62
C ALA A 381 -16.36 6.91 3.98
N THR A 382 -15.88 7.85 4.80
CA THR A 382 -15.18 9.10 4.41
C THR A 382 -13.83 9.24 5.14
N LEU A 383 -12.98 8.22 5.05
CA LEU A 383 -11.62 8.24 5.64
C LEU A 383 -10.85 9.52 5.28
N ASN A 384 -11.01 9.96 4.04
CA ASN A 384 -10.38 11.10 3.42
C ASN A 384 -10.61 12.40 4.19
N ASN A 385 -11.86 12.69 4.58
CA ASN A 385 -12.22 13.92 5.29
C ASN A 385 -11.54 14.01 6.65
N HIS A 386 -11.54 12.93 7.42
CA HIS A 386 -10.86 12.90 8.71
C HIS A 386 -9.35 13.05 8.59
N LEU A 387 -8.75 12.40 7.57
CA LEU A 387 -7.33 12.57 7.28
C LEU A 387 -7.02 14.02 6.90
N ALA A 388 -7.88 14.67 6.11
CA ALA A 388 -7.75 16.07 5.71
C ALA A 388 -7.75 16.95 6.95
N GLU A 389 -8.77 16.82 7.81
CA GLU A 389 -8.90 17.62 9.03
C GLU A 389 -7.65 17.53 9.91
N ILE A 390 -7.12 16.31 10.12
CA ILE A 390 -5.89 16.11 10.90
C ILE A 390 -4.71 16.79 10.21
N TRP A 391 -4.58 16.67 8.90
CA TRP A 391 -3.49 17.24 8.12
C TRP A 391 -3.50 18.77 8.11
N HIS A 392 -4.69 19.38 8.00
CA HIS A 392 -4.88 20.84 8.03
C HIS A 392 -4.62 21.44 9.42
N ARG A 393 -4.83 20.67 10.50
CA ARG A 393 -4.55 21.10 11.90
C ARG A 393 -3.07 21.13 12.25
N ALA A 394 -2.20 20.53 11.44
CA ALA A 394 -0.76 20.55 11.64
C ALA A 394 -0.19 21.93 11.26
N ALA A 395 0.10 22.73 12.29
CA ALA A 395 0.72 24.05 12.21
C ALA A 395 2.25 23.99 12.21
#